data_AF-A0A9E5KML5-F1
#
_entry.id   AF-A0A9E5KML5-F1
#
_cell.length_a   1.000
_cell.length_b   1.000
_cell.length_c   1.000
_cell.angle_alpha   90.00
_cell.angle_beta   90.00
_cell.angle_gamma   90.00
#
_symmetry.space_group_name_H-M   'P 1'
#
loop_
_entity.id
_entity.type
_entity.pdbx_description
1 polymer ?
#
loop_
_entity_poly.entity_id
_entity_poly.type
_entity_poly.pdbx_seq_one_letter_code
_entity_poly.pdbx_strand_id
1 'polypeptide(L)'
;MTSASPAWWWSTAHTPGAIAVAHLDGDAPLLEEVLRKLTGKDAPRTGEVAWRRFGSIDDGVIARTSNQHALLMPHGGTRIRELLDDRLAELGARAPSAHESAHAAWPEAADRIECAMLNTLARAASPLAVDLLSAQPARWRQHTKPDFTAATVSLPSPRDLRLRRLITPARVVVTGPTNAGKSTLLNALAGRAVAIAHHTPGTTRDAVAARIDLAGLVVDWFDTPGVRPDMDPIERAAAELAARALACADMVIELTAPGLGWHAIAGATTALRMRVLNQSDRADAHTCSERNSADLAISAHTGAAMDELVARVRDALVPPADMADSTPWRFMDGLP
;
A
#
# COMPACT_ATOMS: atom_id res chain seq x y z
N MET A 1 -28.76 15.97 -25.06
CA MET A 1 -27.54 15.44 -24.42
C MET A 1 -26.93 16.58 -23.65
N THR A 2 -27.14 16.64 -22.34
CA THR A 2 -26.52 17.65 -21.47
C THR A 2 -25.01 17.37 -21.46
N SER A 3 -24.21 18.22 -22.11
CA SER A 3 -22.75 18.11 -22.07
C SER A 3 -22.31 18.20 -20.62
N ALA A 4 -21.66 17.16 -20.11
CA ALA A 4 -21.24 17.11 -18.72
C ALA A 4 -20.14 18.14 -18.48
N SER A 5 -20.27 18.93 -17.41
CA SER A 5 -19.21 19.85 -16.96
C SER A 5 -17.87 19.11 -16.82
N PRO A 6 -16.73 19.75 -17.18
CA PRO A 6 -15.41 19.15 -17.02
C PRO A 6 -15.16 18.73 -15.57
N ALA A 7 -14.60 17.55 -15.38
CA ALA A 7 -14.18 17.04 -14.09
C ALA A 7 -12.73 17.41 -13.80
N TRP A 8 -12.38 17.69 -12.53
CA TRP A 8 -11.02 18.00 -12.14
C TRP A 8 -10.61 17.32 -10.82
N TRP A 9 -9.35 16.87 -10.72
CA TRP A 9 -8.82 16.25 -9.50
C TRP A 9 -7.30 16.39 -9.41
N TRP A 10 -6.75 16.18 -8.21
CA TRP A 10 -5.31 16.17 -7.99
C TRP A 10 -4.73 14.75 -8.06
N SER A 11 -3.58 14.58 -8.73
CA SER A 11 -2.79 13.33 -8.68
C SER A 11 -1.64 13.37 -7.67
N THR A 12 -1.37 14.55 -7.11
CA THR A 12 -0.34 14.75 -6.08
C THR A 12 -0.95 14.83 -4.69
N ALA A 13 -0.25 14.30 -3.68
CA ALA A 13 -0.70 14.32 -2.29
C ALA A 13 -0.96 15.75 -1.78
N HIS A 14 -1.89 15.89 -0.83
CA HIS A 14 -2.22 17.16 -0.18
C HIS A 14 -1.18 17.52 0.91
N THR A 15 0.08 17.61 0.50
CA THR A 15 1.23 17.96 1.33
C THR A 15 2.05 19.03 0.62
N PRO A 16 2.74 19.93 1.34
CA PRO A 16 3.63 20.90 0.71
C PRO A 16 4.66 20.23 -0.19
N GLY A 17 4.76 20.70 -1.44
CA GLY A 17 5.70 20.21 -2.43
C GLY A 17 6.12 21.31 -3.40
N ALA A 18 7.10 21.02 -4.25
CA ALA A 18 7.55 21.97 -5.26
C ALA A 18 6.47 22.23 -6.33
N ILE A 19 5.83 21.16 -6.80
CA ILE A 19 4.82 21.19 -7.87
C ILE A 19 3.63 20.33 -7.43
N ALA A 20 2.42 20.84 -7.67
CA ALA A 20 1.21 20.03 -7.62
C ALA A 20 0.74 19.74 -9.05
N VAL A 21 0.07 18.61 -9.25
CA VAL A 21 -0.50 18.21 -10.54
C VAL A 21 -1.99 18.01 -10.37
N ALA A 22 -2.77 18.85 -11.06
CA ALA A 22 -4.21 18.70 -11.24
C ALA A 22 -4.51 18.25 -12.67
N HIS A 23 -5.54 17.44 -12.79
CA HIS A 23 -6.08 17.00 -14.06
C HIS A 23 -7.40 17.72 -14.31
N LEU A 24 -7.70 17.99 -15.57
CA LEU A 24 -8.98 18.49 -16.04
C LEU A 24 -9.39 17.66 -17.25
N ASP A 25 -10.56 17.03 -17.18
CA ASP A 25 -11.09 16.11 -18.18
C ASP A 25 -12.53 16.47 -18.54
N GLY A 26 -12.87 16.41 -19.83
CA GLY A 26 -14.23 16.68 -20.29
C GLY A 26 -14.32 16.95 -21.78
N ASP A 27 -15.54 17.26 -22.24
CA ASP A 27 -15.78 17.59 -23.66
C ASP A 27 -14.89 18.76 -24.12
N ALA A 28 -14.26 18.59 -25.28
CA ALA A 28 -13.23 19.52 -25.77
C ALA A 28 -13.64 21.00 -25.73
N PRO A 29 -14.84 21.41 -26.19
CA PRO A 29 -15.24 22.81 -26.16
C PRO A 29 -15.39 23.38 -24.74
N LEU A 30 -15.92 22.57 -23.81
CA LEU A 30 -16.11 22.98 -22.41
C LEU A 30 -14.77 23.09 -21.68
N LEU A 31 -13.87 22.13 -21.92
CA LEU A 31 -12.55 22.17 -21.33
C LEU A 31 -11.74 23.37 -21.84
N GLU A 32 -11.76 23.64 -23.15
CA GLU A 32 -11.11 24.82 -23.72
C GLU A 32 -11.67 26.12 -23.13
N GLU A 33 -12.99 26.19 -22.91
CA GLU A 33 -13.62 27.33 -22.26
C GLU A 33 -13.12 27.53 -20.82
N VAL A 34 -13.03 26.45 -20.02
CA VAL A 34 -12.51 26.51 -18.66
C VAL A 34 -11.05 26.96 -18.66
N LEU A 35 -10.19 26.39 -19.49
CA LEU A 35 -8.77 26.78 -19.58
C LEU A 35 -8.58 28.23 -20.01
N ARG A 36 -9.40 28.70 -20.95
CA ARG A 36 -9.38 30.10 -21.41
C ARG A 36 -9.81 31.06 -20.30
N LYS A 37 -10.87 30.72 -19.56
CA LYS A 37 -11.34 31.53 -18.42
C LYS A 37 -10.37 31.50 -17.23
N LEU A 38 -9.65 30.40 -17.03
CA LEU A 38 -8.65 30.24 -15.98
C LEU A 38 -7.38 31.05 -16.26
N THR A 39 -6.91 31.02 -17.51
CA THR A 39 -5.59 31.59 -17.87
C THR A 39 -5.65 32.93 -18.60
N GLY A 40 -6.83 33.33 -19.08
CA GLY A 40 -6.99 34.50 -19.95
C GLY A 40 -6.37 34.34 -21.34
N LYS A 41 -5.94 33.13 -21.72
CA LYS A 41 -5.31 32.82 -23.02
C LYS A 41 -5.93 31.57 -23.62
N ASP A 42 -5.76 31.38 -24.92
CA ASP A 42 -6.18 30.14 -25.57
C ASP A 42 -5.47 28.91 -24.98
N ALA A 43 -6.22 27.82 -24.93
CA ALA A 43 -5.73 26.53 -24.46
C ALA A 43 -4.58 26.03 -25.36
N PRO A 44 -3.54 25.37 -24.80
CA PRO A 44 -2.51 24.72 -25.61
C PRO A 44 -3.11 23.66 -26.54
N ARG A 45 -2.50 23.44 -27.71
CA ARG A 45 -2.94 22.37 -28.62
C ARG A 45 -2.57 21.01 -28.06
N THR A 46 -3.26 19.96 -28.48
CA THR A 46 -2.94 18.58 -28.09
C THR A 46 -1.47 18.24 -28.43
N GLY A 47 -0.74 17.74 -27.43
CA GLY A 47 0.71 17.50 -27.49
C GLY A 47 1.58 18.68 -27.05
N GLU A 48 1.01 19.86 -26.82
CA GLU A 48 1.76 21.04 -26.38
C GLU A 48 1.80 21.18 -24.86
N VAL A 49 2.91 21.78 -24.41
CA VAL A 49 3.14 22.21 -23.04
C VAL A 49 3.37 23.71 -23.06
N ALA A 50 2.66 24.45 -22.22
CA ALA A 50 2.77 25.90 -22.20
C ALA A 50 2.74 26.47 -20.79
N TRP A 51 3.64 27.42 -20.53
CA TRP A 51 3.59 28.23 -19.32
C TRP A 51 2.36 29.14 -19.35
N ARG A 52 1.65 29.22 -18.23
CA ARG A 52 0.42 30.02 -18.05
C ARG A 52 0.35 30.56 -16.63
N ARG A 53 -0.29 31.72 -16.52
CA ARG A 53 -0.69 32.30 -15.24
C ARG A 53 -2.13 31.91 -14.93
N PHE A 54 -2.39 31.31 -13.77
CA PHE A 54 -3.71 30.89 -13.33
C PHE A 54 -4.44 32.05 -12.64
N GLY A 55 -4.76 33.09 -13.42
CA GLY A 55 -5.34 34.33 -12.89
C GLY A 55 -4.41 35.03 -11.90
N SER A 56 -4.91 35.35 -10.71
CA SER A 56 -4.11 35.94 -9.62
C SER A 56 -3.54 34.90 -8.65
N ILE A 57 -3.74 33.60 -8.92
CA ILE A 57 -3.45 32.53 -7.96
C ILE A 57 -1.97 32.16 -8.00
N ASP A 58 -1.48 31.73 -9.17
CA ASP A 58 -0.12 31.24 -9.34
C ASP A 58 0.32 31.24 -10.82
N ASP A 59 1.61 31.06 -11.04
CA ASP A 59 2.19 30.73 -12.34
C ASP A 59 2.48 29.22 -12.41
N GLY A 60 2.23 28.61 -13.56
CA GLY A 60 2.47 27.19 -13.74
C GLY A 60 2.51 26.77 -15.20
N VAL A 61 2.39 25.46 -15.41
CA VAL A 61 2.43 24.85 -16.73
C VAL A 61 1.12 24.14 -17.02
N ILE A 62 0.63 24.25 -18.25
CA ILE A 62 -0.45 23.40 -18.77
C ILE A 62 0.13 22.47 -19.82
N ALA A 63 -0.09 21.17 -19.66
CA ALA A 63 0.20 20.17 -20.69
C ALA A 63 -1.11 19.59 -21.23
N ARG A 64 -1.30 19.65 -22.55
CA ARG A 64 -2.51 19.14 -23.21
C ARG A 64 -2.24 17.74 -23.74
N THR A 65 -2.70 16.70 -23.04
CA THR A 65 -2.39 15.31 -23.40
C THR A 65 -3.36 14.71 -24.41
N SER A 66 -4.60 15.21 -24.47
CA SER A 66 -5.60 14.83 -25.47
C SER A 66 -6.57 16.00 -25.74
N ASN A 67 -7.49 15.82 -26.69
CA ASN A 67 -8.56 16.80 -26.94
C ASN A 67 -9.53 16.92 -25.76
N GLN A 68 -9.59 15.92 -24.87
CA GLN A 68 -10.51 15.89 -23.73
C GLN A 68 -9.79 16.03 -22.38
N HIS A 69 -8.46 16.06 -22.35
CA HIS A 69 -7.70 16.06 -21.11
C HIS A 69 -6.58 17.11 -21.08
N ALA A 70 -6.35 17.73 -19.93
CA ALA A 70 -5.24 18.64 -19.67
C ALA A 70 -4.69 18.47 -18.25
N LEU A 71 -3.38 18.65 -18.09
CA LEU A 71 -2.69 18.71 -16.81
C LEU A 71 -2.39 20.17 -16.47
N LEU A 72 -2.70 20.58 -15.25
CA LEU A 72 -2.36 21.87 -14.66
C LEU A 72 -1.31 21.64 -13.59
N MET A 73 -0.18 22.33 -13.71
CA MET A 73 1.00 22.14 -12.85
C MET A 73 1.40 23.47 -12.19
N PRO A 74 0.68 23.92 -11.14
CA PRO A 74 1.08 25.04 -10.28
C PRO A 74 2.19 24.62 -9.29
N HIS A 75 2.69 25.59 -8.52
CA HIS A 75 3.51 25.31 -7.34
C HIS A 75 2.71 24.50 -6.29
N GLY A 76 3.40 23.61 -5.59
CA GLY A 76 2.80 22.63 -4.67
C GLY A 76 2.42 23.16 -3.28
N GLY A 77 2.12 24.46 -3.15
CA GLY A 77 1.63 25.04 -1.90
C GLY A 77 0.18 24.64 -1.63
N THR A 78 -0.14 24.22 -0.39
CA THR A 78 -1.51 23.83 -0.02
C THR A 78 -2.52 24.94 -0.28
N ARG A 79 -2.14 26.20 0.02
CA ARG A 79 -2.99 27.37 -0.25
C ARG A 79 -3.26 27.62 -1.74
N ILE A 80 -2.28 27.32 -2.60
CA ILE A 80 -2.43 27.47 -4.06
C ILE A 80 -3.45 26.46 -4.58
N ARG A 81 -3.41 25.24 -4.05
CA ARG A 81 -4.37 24.19 -4.39
C ARG A 81 -5.79 24.58 -3.99
N GLU A 82 -6.00 25.00 -2.74
CA GLU A 82 -7.31 25.48 -2.27
C GLU A 82 -7.89 26.58 -3.17
N LEU A 83 -7.08 27.58 -3.52
CA LEU A 83 -7.52 28.67 -4.40
C LEU A 83 -7.84 28.20 -5.83
N LEU A 84 -7.10 27.22 -6.34
CA LEU A 84 -7.38 26.60 -7.64
C LEU A 84 -8.64 25.74 -7.61
N ASP A 85 -8.88 25.02 -6.52
CA ASP A 85 -10.09 24.21 -6.32
C ASP A 85 -11.34 25.10 -6.37
N ASP A 86 -11.33 26.19 -5.59
CA ASP A 86 -12.39 27.20 -5.56
C ASP A 86 -12.58 27.80 -6.96
N ARG A 87 -11.48 28.16 -7.63
CA ARG A 87 -11.54 28.80 -8.94
C ARG A 87 -12.06 27.86 -10.02
N LEU A 88 -11.64 26.60 -10.04
CA LEU A 88 -12.14 25.62 -11.00
C LEU A 88 -13.63 25.35 -10.79
N ALA A 89 -14.09 25.30 -9.54
CA ALA A 89 -15.50 25.18 -9.20
C ALA A 89 -16.32 26.38 -9.71
N GLU A 90 -15.83 27.62 -9.50
CA GLU A 90 -16.46 28.84 -10.05
C GLU A 90 -16.56 28.83 -11.58
N LEU A 91 -15.58 28.23 -12.26
CA LEU A 91 -15.54 28.11 -13.71
C LEU A 91 -16.46 27.00 -14.25
N GLY A 92 -17.19 26.32 -13.37
CA GLY A 92 -18.14 25.27 -13.72
C GLY A 92 -17.52 23.89 -13.90
N ALA A 93 -16.24 23.73 -13.53
CA ALA A 93 -15.64 22.41 -13.40
C ALA A 93 -16.12 21.77 -12.08
N ARG A 94 -16.20 20.45 -12.05
CA ARG A 94 -16.72 19.70 -10.90
C ARG A 94 -15.68 18.69 -10.41
N ALA A 95 -15.81 18.24 -9.18
CA ALA A 95 -15.09 17.05 -8.75
C ALA A 95 -15.55 15.83 -9.57
N PRO A 96 -14.66 14.87 -9.91
CA PRO A 96 -15.04 13.66 -10.61
C PRO A 96 -15.94 12.79 -9.73
N SER A 97 -16.85 12.04 -10.35
CA SER A 97 -17.46 10.90 -9.68
C SER A 97 -16.40 9.81 -9.42
N ALA A 98 -16.67 8.90 -8.47
CA ALA A 98 -15.74 7.82 -8.13
C ALA A 98 -15.40 6.89 -9.32
N HIS A 99 -16.28 6.81 -10.33
CA HIS A 99 -16.04 6.04 -11.55
C HIS A 99 -15.22 6.83 -12.58
N GLU A 100 -15.48 8.13 -12.71
CA GLU A 100 -14.69 9.02 -13.58
C GLU A 100 -13.27 9.18 -13.06
N SER A 101 -13.07 9.31 -11.75
CA SER A 101 -11.74 9.53 -11.17
C SER A 101 -10.74 8.41 -11.48
N ALA A 102 -11.18 7.15 -11.60
CA ALA A 102 -10.28 6.04 -11.90
C ALA A 102 -9.77 6.10 -13.35
N HIS A 103 -10.68 6.18 -14.33
CA HIS A 103 -10.33 6.25 -15.76
C HIS A 103 -9.74 7.60 -16.14
N ALA A 104 -10.29 8.68 -15.61
CA ALA A 104 -9.81 10.01 -15.91
C ALA A 104 -8.42 10.24 -15.32
N ALA A 105 -8.05 9.60 -14.18
CA ALA A 105 -6.68 9.65 -13.64
C ALA A 105 -5.63 9.00 -14.56
N TRP A 106 -6.04 8.07 -15.43
CA TRP A 106 -5.16 7.33 -16.34
C TRP A 106 -5.74 7.33 -17.77
N PRO A 107 -5.87 8.51 -18.41
CA PRO A 107 -6.51 8.64 -19.72
C PRO A 107 -5.73 7.92 -20.84
N GLU A 108 -4.45 7.63 -20.61
CA GLU A 108 -3.59 6.85 -21.50
C GLU A 108 -3.82 5.34 -21.44
N ALA A 109 -4.57 4.84 -20.46
CA ALA A 109 -4.86 3.42 -20.33
C ALA A 109 -5.71 2.92 -21.50
N ALA A 110 -5.29 1.83 -22.15
CA ALA A 110 -6.00 1.32 -23.33
C ALA A 110 -7.34 0.66 -22.98
N ASP A 111 -7.51 0.20 -21.74
CA ASP A 111 -8.72 -0.47 -21.26
C ASP A 111 -8.90 -0.33 -19.74
N ARG A 112 -10.02 -0.87 -19.22
CA ARG A 112 -10.37 -0.83 -17.79
C ARG A 112 -9.38 -1.60 -16.91
N ILE A 113 -8.75 -2.65 -17.42
CA ILE A 113 -7.78 -3.46 -16.67
C ILE A 113 -6.47 -2.70 -16.52
N GLU A 114 -5.99 -2.07 -17.59
CA GLU A 114 -4.80 -1.23 -17.56
C GLU A 114 -4.98 -0.02 -16.64
N CYS A 115 -6.13 0.63 -16.69
CA CYS A 115 -6.50 1.68 -15.75
C CYS A 115 -6.49 1.17 -14.29
N ALA A 116 -7.12 0.02 -14.03
CA ALA A 116 -7.15 -0.58 -12.71
C ALA A 116 -5.74 -0.95 -12.21
N MET A 117 -4.90 -1.46 -13.11
CA MET A 117 -3.51 -1.82 -12.85
C MET A 117 -2.71 -0.58 -12.45
N LEU A 118 -2.74 0.50 -13.23
CA LEU A 118 -1.99 1.73 -12.95
C LEU A 118 -2.40 2.34 -11.60
N ASN A 119 -3.71 2.39 -11.33
CA ASN A 119 -4.24 2.86 -10.05
C ASN A 119 -3.78 1.99 -8.85
N THR A 120 -3.68 0.68 -9.07
CA THR A 120 -3.23 -0.26 -8.03
C THR A 120 -1.74 -0.17 -7.81
N LEU A 121 -0.96 -0.08 -8.89
CA LEU A 121 0.50 0.02 -8.88
C LEU A 121 0.96 1.26 -8.12
N ALA A 122 0.27 2.40 -8.29
CA ALA A 122 0.56 3.64 -7.58
C ALA A 122 0.39 3.54 -6.05
N ARG A 123 -0.33 2.52 -5.56
CA ARG A 123 -0.63 2.31 -4.13
C ARG A 123 0.01 1.05 -3.56
N ALA A 124 0.62 0.21 -4.40
CA ALA A 124 1.15 -1.07 -3.98
C ALA A 124 2.32 -0.86 -3.01
N ALA A 125 2.23 -1.47 -1.82
CA ALA A 125 3.25 -1.29 -0.80
C ALA A 125 4.52 -2.08 -1.09
N SER A 126 4.41 -3.25 -1.73
CA SER A 126 5.52 -4.16 -1.95
C SER A 126 6.15 -3.99 -3.33
N PRO A 127 7.49 -3.85 -3.44
CA PRO A 127 8.18 -3.86 -4.72
C PRO A 127 7.89 -5.09 -5.59
N LEU A 128 7.68 -6.26 -4.97
CA LEU A 128 7.28 -7.49 -5.67
C LEU A 128 5.95 -7.37 -6.43
N ALA A 129 5.10 -6.38 -6.10
CA ALA A 129 3.86 -6.15 -6.81
C ALA A 129 4.08 -5.61 -8.23
N VAL A 130 5.20 -4.91 -8.49
CA VAL A 130 5.39 -4.11 -9.70
C VAL A 130 5.27 -4.97 -10.96
N ASP A 131 6.18 -5.92 -11.15
CA ASP A 131 6.19 -6.76 -12.35
C ASP A 131 4.92 -7.62 -12.45
N LEU A 132 4.40 -8.09 -11.32
CA LEU A 132 3.18 -8.89 -11.26
C LEU A 132 1.96 -8.09 -11.71
N LEU A 133 1.82 -6.83 -11.28
CA LEU A 133 0.74 -5.94 -11.68
C LEU A 133 0.89 -5.51 -13.12
N SER A 134 2.08 -5.07 -13.54
CA SER A 134 2.35 -4.61 -14.91
C SER A 134 2.11 -5.69 -15.96
N ALA A 135 2.22 -6.98 -15.61
CA ALA A 135 1.88 -8.07 -16.51
C ALA A 135 0.36 -8.30 -16.70
N GLN A 136 -0.50 -7.73 -15.85
CA GLN A 136 -1.94 -8.04 -15.84
C GLN A 136 -2.67 -7.64 -17.13
N PRO A 137 -2.48 -6.43 -17.72
CA PRO A 137 -3.22 -6.06 -18.93
C PRO A 137 -3.04 -7.08 -20.06
N ALA A 138 -1.82 -7.55 -20.28
CA ALA A 138 -1.54 -8.59 -21.28
C ALA A 138 -2.19 -9.94 -20.91
N ARG A 139 -2.06 -10.38 -19.65
CA ARG A 139 -2.63 -11.66 -19.18
C ARG A 139 -4.14 -11.71 -19.32
N TRP A 140 -4.83 -10.64 -18.89
CA TRP A 140 -6.29 -10.55 -18.97
C TRP A 140 -6.79 -10.51 -20.41
N ARG A 141 -6.14 -9.75 -21.32
CA ARG A 141 -6.47 -9.75 -22.75
C ARG A 141 -6.33 -11.13 -23.41
N GLN A 142 -5.39 -11.95 -22.95
CA GLN A 142 -5.15 -13.30 -23.47
C GLN A 142 -6.15 -14.34 -22.93
N HIS A 143 -6.61 -14.18 -21.69
CA HIS A 143 -7.43 -15.20 -20.99
C HIS A 143 -8.93 -14.91 -21.00
N THR A 144 -9.35 -13.66 -21.16
CA THR A 144 -10.75 -13.27 -21.14
C THR A 144 -11.19 -12.87 -22.55
N LYS A 145 -12.30 -13.45 -23.07
CA LYS A 145 -12.94 -12.91 -24.27
C LYS A 145 -13.36 -11.47 -23.98
N PRO A 146 -13.10 -10.49 -24.87
CA PRO A 146 -13.18 -9.06 -24.57
C PRO A 146 -14.60 -8.49 -24.39
N ASP A 147 -15.63 -9.30 -24.16
CA ASP A 147 -16.96 -8.81 -23.79
C ASP A 147 -16.97 -8.43 -22.31
N PHE A 148 -16.43 -7.24 -22.02
CA PHE A 148 -16.44 -6.58 -20.71
C PHE A 148 -17.82 -6.02 -20.30
N THR A 149 -18.90 -6.43 -20.99
CA THR A 149 -20.26 -5.97 -20.75
C THR A 149 -20.97 -6.85 -19.73
N ALA A 150 -20.72 -6.55 -18.46
CA ALA A 150 -21.58 -6.80 -17.28
C ALA A 150 -21.86 -8.26 -16.81
N ALA A 151 -21.77 -8.39 -15.47
CA ALA A 151 -22.67 -9.15 -14.58
C ALA A 151 -22.29 -10.57 -14.12
N THR A 152 -21.01 -10.86 -13.87
CA THR A 152 -20.70 -11.86 -12.83
C THR A 152 -19.41 -11.50 -12.11
N VAL A 153 -19.52 -10.70 -11.04
CA VAL A 153 -18.40 -10.49 -10.11
C VAL A 153 -18.18 -11.82 -9.40
N SER A 154 -17.20 -12.61 -9.84
CA SER A 154 -16.79 -13.79 -9.11
C SER A 154 -16.02 -13.40 -7.85
N LEU A 155 -16.15 -14.19 -6.80
CA LEU A 155 -15.39 -13.99 -5.57
C LEU A 155 -13.89 -14.20 -5.84
N PRO A 156 -13.00 -13.45 -5.16
CA PRO A 156 -11.56 -13.65 -5.29
C PRO A 156 -11.17 -15.06 -4.88
N SER A 157 -10.29 -15.68 -5.66
CA SER A 157 -9.69 -16.98 -5.34
C SER A 157 -8.75 -16.87 -4.13
N PRO A 158 -8.42 -17.98 -3.46
CA PRO A 158 -7.39 -17.97 -2.41
C PRO A 158 -6.04 -17.42 -2.88
N ARG A 159 -5.68 -17.63 -4.15
CA ARG A 159 -4.47 -17.06 -4.77
C ARG A 159 -4.57 -15.54 -4.86
N ASP A 160 -5.70 -15.01 -5.31
CA ASP A 160 -5.93 -13.57 -5.39
C ASP A 160 -5.75 -12.92 -4.01
N LEU A 161 -6.35 -13.51 -2.98
CA LEU A 161 -6.24 -12.99 -1.61
C LEU A 161 -4.80 -12.98 -1.08
N ARG A 162 -4.00 -14.01 -1.39
CA ARG A 162 -2.58 -14.04 -1.03
C ARG A 162 -1.77 -12.99 -1.79
N LEU A 163 -1.97 -12.86 -3.11
CA LEU A 163 -1.27 -11.86 -3.93
C LEU A 163 -1.67 -10.41 -3.57
N ARG A 164 -2.90 -10.18 -3.09
CA ARG A 164 -3.33 -8.85 -2.60
C ARG A 164 -2.48 -8.33 -1.44
N ARG A 165 -1.76 -9.21 -0.72
CA ARG A 165 -0.80 -8.82 0.32
C ARG A 165 0.40 -8.02 -0.22
N LEU A 166 0.67 -8.12 -1.52
CA LEU A 166 1.67 -7.29 -2.20
C LEU A 166 1.21 -5.83 -2.34
N ILE A 167 -0.10 -5.61 -2.41
CA ILE A 167 -0.70 -4.28 -2.54
C ILE A 167 -0.93 -3.68 -1.15
N THR A 168 -1.66 -4.42 -0.31
CA THR A 168 -1.98 -4.03 1.06
C THR A 168 -1.15 -4.88 2.01
N PRO A 169 -0.24 -4.28 2.81
CA PRO A 169 0.65 -5.03 3.69
C PRO A 169 -0.08 -6.02 4.59
N ALA A 170 0.41 -7.25 4.62
CA ALA A 170 -0.06 -8.26 5.54
C ALA A 170 0.32 -7.89 6.99
N ARG A 171 -0.52 -8.27 7.95
CA ARG A 171 -0.24 -8.05 9.38
C ARG A 171 0.48 -9.26 9.98
N VAL A 172 1.72 -9.04 10.41
CA VAL A 172 2.54 -10.05 11.10
C VAL A 172 2.61 -9.67 12.58
N VAL A 173 2.11 -10.55 13.45
CA VAL A 173 2.08 -10.30 14.90
C VAL A 173 3.06 -11.24 15.59
N VAL A 174 3.97 -10.68 16.39
CA VAL A 174 4.93 -11.49 17.18
C VAL A 174 4.45 -11.58 18.61
N THR A 175 4.29 -12.80 19.10
CA THR A 175 3.90 -13.10 20.48
C THR A 175 4.93 -13.96 21.16
N GLY A 176 4.92 -14.01 22.49
CA GLY A 176 5.88 -14.84 23.23
C GLY A 176 6.12 -14.35 24.66
N PRO A 177 6.78 -15.16 25.49
CA PRO A 177 7.08 -14.80 26.87
C PRO A 177 7.96 -13.55 26.94
N THR A 178 8.01 -12.94 28.12
CA THR A 178 8.94 -11.81 28.32
C THR A 178 10.38 -12.32 28.17
N ASN A 179 11.27 -11.48 27.65
CA ASN A 179 12.68 -11.82 27.36
C ASN A 179 12.91 -12.82 26.22
N ALA A 180 11.88 -13.24 25.47
CA ALA A 180 12.05 -14.01 24.23
C ALA A 180 12.77 -13.22 23.10
N GLY A 181 13.02 -11.92 23.29
CA GLY A 181 13.71 -11.06 22.33
C GLY A 181 12.83 -10.55 21.20
N LYS A 182 11.53 -10.33 21.43
CA LYS A 182 10.58 -9.82 20.43
C LYS A 182 10.98 -8.44 19.88
N SER A 183 11.26 -7.48 20.76
CA SER A 183 11.72 -6.14 20.36
C SER A 183 13.13 -6.17 19.75
N THR A 184 14.00 -7.07 20.21
CA THR A 184 15.31 -7.31 19.58
C THR A 184 15.15 -7.80 18.15
N LEU A 185 14.21 -8.72 17.90
CA LEU A 185 13.89 -9.23 16.57
C LEU A 185 13.34 -8.13 15.68
N LEU A 186 12.40 -7.32 16.18
CA LEU A 186 11.87 -6.16 15.45
C LEU A 186 13.00 -5.21 15.03
N ASN A 187 13.86 -4.82 15.96
CA ASN A 187 14.99 -3.93 15.68
C ASN A 187 15.98 -4.53 14.67
N ALA A 188 16.27 -5.83 14.79
CA ALA A 188 17.14 -6.53 13.85
C ALA A 188 16.56 -6.57 12.43
N LEU A 189 15.25 -6.77 12.30
CA LEU A 189 14.55 -6.73 11.02
C LEU A 189 14.49 -5.31 10.45
N ALA A 190 14.11 -4.32 11.26
CA ALA A 190 14.03 -2.93 10.84
C ALA A 190 15.39 -2.36 10.39
N GLY A 191 16.48 -2.75 11.08
CA GLY A 191 17.85 -2.37 10.71
C GLY A 191 18.36 -3.02 9.42
N ARG A 192 17.74 -4.13 8.98
CA ARG A 192 18.04 -4.81 7.70
C ARG A 192 17.13 -4.38 6.57
N ALA A 193 15.93 -3.91 6.90
CA ALA A 193 14.84 -3.70 5.98
C ALA A 193 14.13 -2.38 6.28
N VAL A 194 14.63 -1.28 5.70
CA VAL A 194 13.96 0.02 5.80
C VAL A 194 12.91 0.12 4.72
N ALA A 195 11.65 -0.16 5.04
CA ALA A 195 10.51 0.35 4.30
C ALA A 195 9.76 1.36 5.18
N ILE A 196 10.28 2.59 5.21
CA ILE A 196 9.64 3.82 5.73
C ILE A 196 8.81 3.58 7.00
N ALA A 197 9.43 3.81 8.17
CA ALA A 197 8.66 4.05 9.38
C ALA A 197 7.78 5.29 9.15
N HIS A 198 6.46 5.12 9.09
CA HIS A 198 5.54 6.26 9.12
C HIS A 198 5.63 6.90 10.51
N HIS A 199 6.53 7.85 10.65
CA HIS A 199 6.44 8.86 11.68
C HIS A 199 5.59 10.01 11.13
N THR A 200 4.29 10.00 11.43
CA THR A 200 3.51 11.23 11.35
C THR A 200 4.05 12.18 12.43
N PRO A 201 4.62 13.36 12.09
CA PRO A 201 5.17 14.28 13.08
C PRO A 201 4.03 14.76 14.00
N GLY A 202 4.04 14.32 15.26
CA GLY A 202 2.98 14.62 16.24
C GLY A 202 2.55 13.43 17.10
N THR A 203 2.89 12.19 16.73
CA THR A 203 2.54 10.99 17.53
C THR A 203 3.78 10.15 17.83
N THR A 204 4.59 10.60 18.79
CA THR A 204 5.67 9.81 19.40
C THR A 204 5.18 8.96 20.60
N ARG A 205 3.89 8.61 20.67
CA ARG A 205 3.31 7.89 21.82
C ARG A 205 2.61 6.55 21.52
N ASP A 206 2.50 6.12 20.26
CA ASP A 206 1.58 5.01 19.87
C ASP A 206 2.14 3.92 18.90
N ALA A 207 3.45 3.75 18.73
CA ALA A 207 3.97 2.79 17.74
C ALA A 207 4.23 1.38 18.30
N VAL A 208 3.26 0.47 18.18
CA VAL A 208 3.43 -0.99 18.37
C VAL A 208 3.65 -1.71 17.02
N ALA A 209 3.65 -0.96 15.92
CA ALA A 209 3.75 -1.48 14.56
C ALA A 209 4.89 -0.80 13.79
N ALA A 210 5.67 -1.57 13.05
CA ALA A 210 6.65 -1.08 12.10
C ALA A 210 6.39 -1.67 10.71
N ARG A 211 6.69 -0.91 9.67
CA ARG A 211 6.65 -1.42 8.30
C ARG A 211 8.00 -2.01 7.93
N ILE A 212 8.01 -3.28 7.56
CA ILE A 212 9.23 -4.08 7.33
C ILE A 212 9.21 -4.64 5.92
N ASP A 213 10.34 -4.53 5.21
CA ASP A 213 10.56 -5.18 3.92
C ASP A 213 11.14 -6.60 4.12
N LEU A 214 10.33 -7.61 3.82
CA LEU A 214 10.72 -9.01 3.85
C LEU A 214 11.10 -9.49 2.44
N ALA A 215 12.28 -9.08 1.98
CA ALA A 215 12.84 -9.45 0.67
C ALA A 215 11.89 -9.13 -0.50
N GLY A 216 11.41 -7.88 -0.53
CA GLY A 216 10.51 -7.30 -1.51
C GLY A 216 9.02 -7.38 -1.15
N LEU A 217 8.65 -8.08 -0.06
CA LEU A 217 7.29 -8.09 0.50
C LEU A 217 7.22 -7.16 1.71
N VAL A 218 6.46 -6.09 1.59
CA VAL A 218 6.26 -5.14 2.68
C VAL A 218 5.12 -5.59 3.59
N VAL A 219 5.38 -5.68 4.89
CA VAL A 219 4.42 -6.10 5.91
C VAL A 219 4.30 -5.08 7.03
N ASP A 220 3.15 -5.06 7.71
CA ASP A 220 2.98 -4.34 8.98
C ASP A 220 3.29 -5.32 10.12
N TRP A 221 4.41 -5.08 10.81
CA TRP A 221 4.96 -5.93 11.87
C TRP A 221 4.61 -5.40 13.25
N PHE A 222 3.92 -6.19 14.06
CA PHE A 222 3.48 -5.82 15.40
C PHE A 222 4.27 -6.55 16.48
N ASP A 223 4.88 -5.81 17.39
CA ASP A 223 5.56 -6.35 18.58
C ASP A 223 4.60 -6.35 19.77
N THR A 224 4.21 -7.52 20.29
CA THR A 224 3.30 -7.54 21.44
C THR A 224 4.09 -7.41 22.76
N PRO A 225 3.60 -6.64 23.76
CA PRO A 225 4.21 -6.66 25.08
C PRO A 225 4.12 -8.06 25.70
N GLY A 226 5.09 -8.42 26.54
CA GLY A 226 5.02 -9.67 27.29
C GLY A 226 3.88 -9.63 28.31
N VAL A 227 3.12 -10.73 28.43
CA VAL A 227 2.01 -10.82 29.41
C VAL A 227 2.58 -10.85 30.83
N ARG A 228 2.23 -9.85 31.66
CA ARG A 228 2.56 -9.78 33.09
C ARG A 228 1.41 -9.19 33.91
N PRO A 229 1.27 -9.54 35.19
CA PRO A 229 0.18 -9.06 36.05
C PRO A 229 0.30 -7.57 36.47
N ASP A 230 1.48 -6.97 36.35
CA ASP A 230 1.83 -5.63 36.84
C ASP A 230 2.12 -4.62 35.71
N MET A 231 1.28 -4.60 34.66
CA MET A 231 1.46 -3.68 33.53
C MET A 231 1.05 -2.24 33.84
N ASP A 232 1.91 -1.31 33.44
CA ASP A 232 1.62 0.12 33.50
C ASP A 232 0.51 0.54 32.50
N PRO A 233 -0.03 1.78 32.58
CA PRO A 233 -1.08 2.23 31.67
C PRO A 233 -0.67 2.24 30.18
N ILE A 234 0.61 2.43 29.86
CA ILE A 234 1.14 2.47 28.50
C ILE A 234 1.23 1.05 27.95
N GLU A 235 1.76 0.11 28.73
CA GLU A 235 1.83 -1.30 28.42
C GLU A 235 0.45 -1.92 28.22
N ARG A 236 -0.55 -1.47 28.99
CA ARG A 236 -1.95 -1.88 28.81
C ARG A 236 -2.54 -1.42 27.48
N ALA A 237 -2.31 -0.17 27.09
CA ALA A 237 -2.73 0.33 25.78
C ALA A 237 -2.03 -0.41 24.62
N ALA A 238 -0.75 -0.71 24.79
CA ALA A 238 0.01 -1.53 23.84
C ALA A 238 -0.55 -2.97 23.75
N ALA A 239 -0.93 -3.57 24.88
CA ALA A 239 -1.55 -4.90 24.93
C ALA A 239 -2.92 -4.93 24.24
N GLU A 240 -3.75 -3.88 24.40
CA GLU A 240 -5.02 -3.77 23.69
C GLU A 240 -4.83 -3.62 22.17
N LEU A 241 -3.85 -2.83 21.75
CA LEU A 241 -3.53 -2.67 20.33
C LEU A 241 -3.01 -3.99 19.73
N ALA A 242 -2.15 -4.68 20.45
CA ALA A 242 -1.66 -6.02 20.11
C ALA A 242 -2.82 -7.03 19.98
N ALA A 243 -3.78 -7.01 20.91
CA ALA A 243 -4.95 -7.90 20.86
C ALA A 243 -5.83 -7.63 19.62
N ARG A 244 -6.04 -6.36 19.26
CA ARG A 244 -6.75 -5.97 18.03
C ARG A 244 -5.99 -6.40 16.77
N ALA A 245 -4.67 -6.20 16.75
CA ALA A 245 -3.83 -6.62 15.64
C ALA A 245 -3.87 -8.15 15.47
N LEU A 246 -3.80 -8.89 16.58
CA LEU A 246 -3.87 -10.34 16.61
C LEU A 246 -5.19 -10.87 16.04
N ALA A 247 -6.32 -10.23 16.37
CA ALA A 247 -7.64 -10.62 15.85
C ALA A 247 -7.74 -10.54 14.32
N CYS A 248 -6.93 -9.69 13.69
CA CYS A 248 -6.90 -9.49 12.24
C CYS A 248 -5.53 -9.83 11.63
N ALA A 249 -4.74 -10.68 12.30
CA ALA A 249 -3.41 -11.06 11.83
C ALA A 249 -3.51 -11.98 10.60
N ASP A 250 -2.67 -11.72 9.60
CA ASP A 250 -2.44 -12.67 8.50
C ASP A 250 -1.51 -13.80 8.94
N MET A 251 -0.55 -13.47 9.81
CA MET A 251 0.43 -14.39 10.35
C MET A 251 0.78 -14.04 11.79
N VAL A 252 0.96 -15.08 12.60
CA VAL A 252 1.41 -15.00 13.98
C VAL A 252 2.72 -15.75 14.14
N ILE A 253 3.72 -15.06 14.65
CA ILE A 253 5.00 -15.65 15.04
C ILE A 253 4.96 -15.90 16.54
N GLU A 254 4.92 -17.17 16.91
CA GLU A 254 5.14 -17.64 18.28
C GLU A 254 6.65 -17.62 18.52
N LEU A 255 7.17 -16.63 19.25
CA LEU A 255 8.58 -16.50 19.56
C LEU A 255 8.85 -17.04 20.96
N THR A 256 9.89 -17.85 21.12
CA THR A 256 10.41 -18.25 22.44
C THR A 256 11.94 -18.18 22.49
N ALA A 257 12.52 -18.47 23.64
CA ALA A 257 13.95 -18.64 23.83
C ALA A 257 14.21 -19.82 24.78
N PRO A 258 15.45 -20.35 24.85
CA PRO A 258 15.74 -21.52 25.68
C PRO A 258 15.36 -21.31 27.15
N GLY A 259 14.52 -22.21 27.67
CA GLY A 259 14.06 -22.23 29.06
C GLY A 259 12.82 -21.39 29.35
N LEU A 260 12.20 -20.75 28.35
CA LEU A 260 10.99 -19.94 28.53
C LEU A 260 9.69 -20.70 28.22
N GLY A 261 9.77 -21.82 27.49
CA GLY A 261 8.59 -22.56 27.01
C GLY A 261 7.78 -21.81 25.95
N TRP A 262 6.77 -22.48 25.41
CA TRP A 262 5.85 -21.88 24.44
C TRP A 262 4.69 -21.19 25.16
N HIS A 263 4.34 -19.99 24.69
CA HIS A 263 3.19 -19.26 25.19
C HIS A 263 1.97 -19.54 24.31
N ALA A 264 0.92 -20.13 24.89
CA ALA A 264 -0.32 -20.38 24.17
C ALA A 264 -1.03 -19.04 23.86
N ILE A 265 -1.38 -18.84 22.60
CA ILE A 265 -2.14 -17.67 22.17
C ILE A 265 -3.60 -18.08 21.99
N ALA A 266 -4.50 -17.38 22.68
CA ALA A 266 -5.92 -17.44 22.41
C ALA A 266 -6.29 -16.45 21.27
N GLY A 267 -7.02 -16.91 20.26
CA GLY A 267 -7.44 -16.10 19.11
C GLY A 267 -6.64 -16.37 17.83
N ALA A 268 -6.89 -15.55 16.79
CA ALA A 268 -6.25 -15.64 15.46
C ALA A 268 -6.32 -17.06 14.85
N THR A 269 -7.51 -17.67 14.83
CA THR A 269 -7.71 -19.06 14.39
C THR A 269 -7.48 -19.27 12.90
N THR A 270 -7.61 -18.22 12.09
CA THR A 270 -7.42 -18.26 10.64
C THR A 270 -6.04 -17.78 10.18
N ALA A 271 -5.23 -17.25 11.10
CA ALA A 271 -3.90 -16.74 10.78
C ALA A 271 -2.91 -17.89 10.56
N LEU A 272 -1.95 -17.67 9.67
CA LEU A 272 -0.79 -18.55 9.55
C LEU A 272 0.01 -18.52 10.85
N ARG A 273 0.62 -19.63 11.23
CA ARG A 273 1.42 -19.72 12.47
C ARG A 273 2.81 -20.24 12.17
N MET A 274 3.79 -19.66 12.84
CA MET A 274 5.18 -20.11 12.81
C MET A 274 5.78 -20.01 14.19
N ARG A 275 6.38 -21.09 14.65
CA ARG A 275 7.12 -21.17 15.90
C ARG A 275 8.60 -20.92 15.66
N VAL A 276 9.11 -19.90 16.33
CA VAL A 276 10.49 -19.45 16.18
C VAL A 276 11.20 -19.49 17.52
N LEU A 277 12.28 -20.25 17.60
CA LEU A 277 13.20 -20.24 18.73
C LEU A 277 14.25 -19.16 18.49
N ASN A 278 14.25 -18.10 19.29
CA ASN A 278 15.27 -17.06 19.28
C ASN A 278 16.45 -17.42 20.21
N GLN A 279 17.49 -16.59 20.19
CA GLN A 279 18.71 -16.75 21.00
C GLN A 279 19.41 -18.09 20.75
N SER A 280 19.43 -18.53 19.49
CA SER A 280 20.08 -19.79 19.09
C SER A 280 21.60 -19.82 19.29
N ASP A 281 22.20 -18.66 19.57
CA ASP A 281 23.61 -18.48 19.92
C ASP A 281 23.94 -18.90 21.37
N ARG A 282 22.93 -19.10 22.23
CA ARG A 282 23.16 -19.58 23.59
C ARG A 282 23.58 -21.04 23.60
N ALA A 283 24.48 -21.39 24.53
CA ALA A 283 24.99 -22.76 24.67
C ALA A 283 23.91 -23.81 24.92
N ASP A 284 22.82 -23.45 25.62
CA ASP A 284 21.71 -24.34 25.95
C ASP A 284 20.64 -24.44 24.83
N ALA A 285 20.75 -23.64 23.75
CA ALA A 285 19.75 -23.61 22.69
C ALA A 285 19.66 -24.93 21.92
N HIS A 286 20.76 -25.65 21.75
CA HIS A 286 20.77 -26.91 21.00
C HIS A 286 20.10 -28.07 21.74
N THR A 287 20.03 -27.99 23.07
CA THR A 287 19.51 -29.05 23.95
C THR A 287 18.16 -28.72 24.57
N CYS A 288 17.63 -27.51 24.35
CA CYS A 288 16.35 -27.10 24.93
C CYS A 288 15.17 -27.83 24.27
N SER A 289 14.14 -28.10 25.06
CA SER A 289 12.94 -28.83 24.62
C SER A 289 12.18 -28.10 23.51
N GLU A 290 12.19 -26.78 23.55
CA GLU A 290 11.48 -25.88 22.66
C GLU A 290 12.00 -25.99 21.23
N ARG A 291 13.29 -26.31 21.05
CA ARG A 291 13.91 -26.50 19.74
C ARG A 291 13.24 -27.61 18.94
N ASN A 292 12.75 -28.66 19.60
CA ASN A 292 12.15 -29.82 18.93
C ASN A 292 10.80 -29.49 18.28
N SER A 293 10.14 -28.42 18.71
CA SER A 293 8.83 -27.99 18.22
C SER A 293 8.88 -26.61 17.56
N ALA A 294 10.07 -26.09 17.28
CA ALA A 294 10.27 -24.85 16.54
C ALA A 294 10.35 -25.15 15.04
N ASP A 295 9.70 -24.33 14.23
CA ASP A 295 9.81 -24.38 12.77
C ASP A 295 11.16 -23.80 12.29
N LEU A 296 11.72 -22.87 13.06
CA LEU A 296 13.00 -22.23 12.80
C LEU A 296 13.70 -21.80 14.11
N ALA A 297 15.03 -21.89 14.14
CA ALA A 297 15.85 -21.34 15.21
C ALA A 297 16.73 -20.20 14.67
N ILE A 298 16.68 -19.04 15.32
CA ILE A 298 17.36 -17.80 14.91
C ILE A 298 18.12 -17.17 16.07
N SER A 299 19.04 -16.26 15.74
CA SER A 299 19.61 -15.32 16.70
C SER A 299 19.40 -13.91 16.18
N ALA A 300 18.43 -13.19 16.77
CA ALA A 300 18.22 -11.78 16.45
C ALA A 300 19.43 -10.89 16.81
N HIS A 301 20.27 -11.34 17.76
CA HIS A 301 21.46 -10.62 18.20
C HIS A 301 22.62 -10.76 17.20
N THR A 302 22.95 -11.99 16.81
CA THR A 302 24.08 -12.26 15.90
C THR A 302 23.69 -12.18 14.43
N GLY A 303 22.38 -12.29 14.14
CA GLY A 303 21.85 -12.33 12.79
C GLY A 303 21.74 -13.73 12.17
N ALA A 304 22.03 -14.79 12.92
CA ALA A 304 21.98 -16.16 12.41
C ALA A 304 20.56 -16.55 11.99
N ALA A 305 20.43 -17.14 10.80
CA ALA A 305 19.18 -17.61 10.18
C ALA A 305 18.09 -16.54 10.01
N MET A 306 18.45 -15.25 10.10
CA MET A 306 17.50 -14.14 9.90
C MET A 306 17.01 -14.04 8.46
N ASP A 307 17.86 -14.33 7.46
CA ASP A 307 17.45 -14.28 6.05
C ASP A 307 16.52 -15.46 5.72
N GLU A 308 16.72 -16.61 6.39
CA GLU A 308 15.80 -17.74 6.29
C GLU A 308 14.44 -17.42 6.94
N LEU A 309 14.42 -16.73 8.08
CA LEU A 309 13.18 -16.22 8.67
C LEU A 309 12.44 -15.32 7.69
N VAL A 310 13.13 -14.35 7.11
CA VAL A 310 12.56 -13.41 6.12
C VAL A 310 11.95 -14.18 4.94
N ALA A 311 12.71 -15.11 4.35
CA ALA A 311 12.23 -15.91 3.22
C ALA A 311 11.02 -16.77 3.59
N ARG A 312 11.04 -17.45 4.74
CA ARG A 312 9.94 -18.32 5.17
C ARG A 312 8.66 -17.54 5.49
N VAL A 313 8.78 -16.37 6.12
CA VAL A 313 7.62 -15.49 6.38
C VAL A 313 7.03 -14.99 5.06
N ARG A 314 7.88 -14.51 4.14
CA ARG A 314 7.45 -14.09 2.80
C ARG A 314 6.73 -15.20 2.07
N ASP A 315 7.34 -16.38 1.97
CA ASP A 315 6.82 -17.50 1.18
C ASP A 315 5.55 -18.11 1.80
N ALA A 316 5.39 -18.04 3.12
CA ALA A 316 4.15 -18.42 3.78
C ALA A 316 3.01 -17.44 3.46
N LEU A 317 3.29 -16.14 3.45
CA LEU A 317 2.29 -15.10 3.17
C LEU A 317 1.94 -15.03 1.68
N VAL A 318 2.95 -15.10 0.80
CA VAL A 318 2.84 -15.02 -0.65
C VAL A 318 3.71 -16.12 -1.28
N PRO A 319 3.14 -17.31 -1.52
CA PRO A 319 3.88 -18.45 -2.08
C PRO A 319 4.55 -18.13 -3.42
N PRO A 320 5.81 -18.56 -3.64
CA PRO A 320 6.50 -18.37 -4.93
C PRO A 320 5.73 -18.94 -6.13
N ALA A 321 5.01 -20.04 -5.94
CA ALA A 321 4.17 -20.64 -6.97
C ALA A 321 3.04 -19.70 -7.45
N ASP A 322 2.45 -18.91 -6.54
CA ASP A 322 1.40 -17.95 -6.90
C ASP A 322 1.95 -16.80 -7.74
N MET A 323 3.17 -16.36 -7.43
CA MET A 323 3.88 -15.32 -8.19
C MET A 323 4.33 -15.81 -9.56
N ALA A 324 4.78 -17.08 -9.65
CA ALA A 324 5.21 -17.70 -10.90
C ALA A 324 4.05 -18.03 -11.85
N ASP A 325 2.83 -18.18 -11.34
CA ASP A 325 1.65 -18.49 -12.14
C ASP A 325 1.31 -17.33 -13.10
N SER A 326 1.27 -17.64 -14.40
CA SER A 326 1.01 -16.70 -15.49
C SER A 326 -0.47 -16.36 -15.68
N THR A 327 -1.38 -17.08 -15.02
CA THR A 327 -2.82 -16.79 -15.11
C THR A 327 -3.11 -15.41 -14.49
N PRO A 328 -4.11 -14.68 -15.03
CA PRO A 328 -4.53 -13.41 -14.46
C PRO A 328 -5.04 -13.60 -13.03
N TRP A 329 -4.86 -12.59 -12.20
CA TRP A 329 -5.34 -12.59 -10.81
C TRP A 329 -6.13 -11.30 -10.52
N ARG A 330 -7.05 -11.38 -9.55
CA ARG A 330 -7.95 -10.27 -9.16
C ARG A 330 -7.31 -9.36 -8.12
N PHE A 331 -6.54 -8.40 -8.60
CA PHE A 331 -5.82 -7.44 -7.77
C PHE A 331 -6.69 -6.31 -7.19
N MET A 332 -7.90 -6.11 -7.72
CA MET A 332 -8.87 -5.13 -7.23
C MET A 332 -10.28 -5.75 -7.21
N ASP A 333 -11.13 -5.27 -6.32
CA ASP A 333 -12.56 -5.63 -6.33
C ASP A 333 -13.26 -5.03 -7.55
N GLY A 334 -14.26 -5.75 -8.07
CA GLY A 334 -15.00 -5.33 -9.26
C GLY A 334 -14.31 -5.63 -10.60
N LEU A 335 -13.13 -6.26 -10.59
CA LEU A 335 -12.58 -6.89 -11.79
C LEU A 335 -13.46 -8.10 -12.21
N PRO A 336 -13.64 -8.34 -13.53
CA PRO A 336 -14.53 -9.37 -14.05
C PRO A 336 -14.18 -10.76 -13.52
#